data_AF-A0A3A0W931-F1
#
_entry.id   AF-A0A3A0W931-F1
#
_cell.length_a   1.000
_cell.length_b   1.000
_cell.length_c   1.000
_cell.angle_alpha   90.00
_cell.angle_beta   90.00
_cell.angle_gamma   90.00
#
_symmetry.space_group_name_H-M   'P 1'
#
loop_
_entity.id
_entity.type
_entity.pdbx_description
1 polymer ?
#
loop_
_entity_poly.entity_id
_entity_poly.type
_entity_poly.pdbx_seq_one_letter_code
_entity_poly.pdbx_strand_id
1 'polypeptide(L)'
;MRRILYAFLIYTILGLLSGFYYRELTVAHHFTGDTQLVVVHTHTLILGMFMHLILLPIEKVFKLSSYYLFNWFFVIYNLGVLATIGMMFMKGTYQVIGHKVPETFAGYTGIGHTVLTAGFILLFFLLRNAIVKDPRD
;
A
#
# COMPACT_ATOMS: atom_id res chain seq x y z
N MET A 1 4.34 -16.49 6.81
CA MET A 1 3.72 -15.74 7.95
C MET A 1 4.50 -14.52 8.47
N ARG A 2 5.73 -14.64 9.03
CA ARG A 2 6.42 -13.51 9.72
C ARG A 2 6.50 -12.22 8.89
N ARG A 3 6.79 -12.34 7.59
CA ARG A 3 6.85 -11.19 6.65
C ARG A 3 5.53 -10.43 6.56
N ILE A 4 4.40 -11.13 6.50
CA ILE A 4 3.06 -10.52 6.45
C ILE A 4 2.77 -9.81 7.77
N LEU A 5 3.12 -10.42 8.90
CA LEU A 5 2.90 -9.84 10.23
C LEU A 5 3.68 -8.53 10.43
N TYR A 6 4.97 -8.52 10.05
CA TYR A 6 5.77 -7.29 10.14
C TYR A 6 5.30 -6.23 9.16
N ALA A 7 4.90 -6.60 7.94
CA ALA A 7 4.31 -5.64 6.99
C ALA A 7 3.02 -5.03 7.55
N PHE A 8 2.12 -5.84 8.12
CA PHE A 8 0.93 -5.37 8.83
C PHE A 8 1.28 -4.34 9.91
N LEU A 9 2.24 -4.64 10.78
CA LEU A 9 2.67 -3.72 11.84
C LEU A 9 3.25 -2.42 11.27
N ILE A 10 4.14 -2.51 10.28
CA ILE A 10 4.78 -1.34 9.66
C ILE A 10 3.73 -0.43 9.02
N TYR A 11 2.82 -0.98 8.22
CA TYR A 11 1.76 -0.17 7.59
C TYR A 11 0.75 0.38 8.59
N THR A 12 0.53 -0.30 9.73
CA THR A 12 -0.27 0.27 10.82
C THR A 12 0.37 1.54 11.35
N ILE A 13 1.68 1.47 11.66
CA ILE A 13 2.44 2.63 12.17
C ILE A 13 2.45 3.75 11.13
N LEU A 14 2.80 3.45 9.88
CA LEU A 14 2.84 4.45 8.80
C LEU A 14 1.46 5.08 8.57
N GLY A 15 0.39 4.29 8.58
CA GLY A 15 -0.97 4.78 8.41
C GLY A 15 -1.35 5.76 9.51
N LEU A 16 -1.14 5.39 10.78
CA LEU A 16 -1.46 6.27 11.91
C LEU A 16 -0.61 7.56 11.90
N LEU A 17 0.69 7.44 11.65
CA LEU A 17 1.59 8.61 11.57
C LEU A 17 1.22 9.53 10.42
N SER A 18 0.78 9.00 9.26
CA SER A 18 0.39 9.83 8.12
C SER A 18 -0.87 10.67 8.41
N GLY A 19 -1.83 10.14 9.17
CA GLY A 19 -3.02 10.89 9.58
C GLY A 19 -2.68 12.02 10.54
N PHE A 20 -1.78 11.75 11.49
CA PHE A 20 -1.23 12.78 12.38
C PHE A 20 -0.47 13.85 11.59
N TYR A 21 0.43 13.44 10.69
CA TYR A 21 1.21 14.35 9.85
C TYR A 21 0.32 15.28 8.99
N TYR A 22 -0.73 14.74 8.35
CA TYR A 22 -1.68 15.55 7.58
C TYR A 22 -2.30 16.67 8.43
N ARG A 23 -2.77 16.34 9.63
CA ARG A 23 -3.39 17.30 10.55
C ARG A 23 -2.41 18.38 11.00
N GLU A 24 -1.23 17.98 11.47
CA GLU A 24 -0.25 18.94 11.98
C GLU A 24 0.26 19.87 10.89
N LEU A 25 0.52 19.34 9.68
CA LEU A 25 1.02 20.14 8.56
C LEU A 25 -0.03 21.15 8.07
N THR A 26 -1.29 20.73 7.94
CA THR A 26 -2.35 21.65 7.48
C THR A 26 -2.65 22.75 8.48
N VAL A 27 -2.60 22.46 9.78
CA VAL A 27 -2.70 23.46 10.85
C VAL A 27 -1.52 24.43 10.82
N ALA A 28 -0.28 23.92 10.73
CA ALA A 28 0.94 24.74 10.72
C ALA A 28 1.00 25.70 9.52
N HIS A 29 0.41 25.33 8.38
CA HIS A 29 0.39 26.13 7.16
C HIS A 29 -0.93 26.88 6.91
N HIS A 30 -1.89 26.85 7.85
CA HIS A 30 -3.23 27.44 7.67
C HIS A 30 -3.92 27.02 6.36
N PHE A 31 -3.73 25.77 5.95
CA PHE A 31 -4.18 25.28 4.66
C PHE A 31 -5.67 24.93 4.68
N THR A 32 -6.43 25.45 3.71
CA THR A 32 -7.90 25.30 3.63
C THR A 32 -8.41 24.67 2.31
N GLY A 33 -7.51 24.16 1.48
CA GLY A 33 -7.84 23.55 0.18
C GLY A 33 -7.86 22.01 0.19
N ASP A 34 -7.99 21.43 -1.00
CA ASP A 34 -7.85 19.99 -1.20
C ASP A 34 -6.38 19.58 -1.36
N THR A 35 -5.97 18.54 -0.63
CA THR A 35 -4.62 17.97 -0.72
C THR A 35 -4.67 16.46 -0.82
N GLN A 36 -3.74 15.88 -1.57
CA GLN A 36 -3.56 14.43 -1.64
C GLN A 36 -3.14 13.81 -0.29
N LEU A 37 -2.65 14.60 0.67
CA LEU A 37 -2.32 14.09 2.00
C LEU A 37 -3.54 13.54 2.75
N VAL A 38 -4.76 14.06 2.48
CA VAL A 38 -5.99 13.63 3.15
C VAL A 38 -6.30 12.14 2.90
N VAL A 39 -5.91 11.63 1.72
CA VAL A 39 -6.17 10.24 1.33
C VAL A 39 -5.01 9.29 1.63
N VAL A 40 -3.83 9.81 2.01
CA VAL A 40 -2.66 8.97 2.33
C VAL A 40 -2.95 8.02 3.49
N HIS A 41 -3.62 8.53 4.53
CA HIS A 41 -4.00 7.74 5.70
C HIS A 41 -4.86 6.54 5.31
N THR A 42 -5.94 6.78 4.56
CA THR A 42 -6.89 5.74 4.18
C THR A 42 -6.26 4.72 3.23
N HIS A 43 -5.48 5.15 2.24
CA HIS A 43 -4.80 4.25 1.31
C HIS A 43 -3.73 3.39 2.01
N THR A 44 -2.97 3.99 2.94
CA THR A 44 -1.97 3.26 3.73
C THR A 44 -2.62 2.20 4.62
N LEU A 45 -3.73 2.54 5.28
CA LEU A 45 -4.43 1.58 6.12
C LEU A 45 -5.12 0.50 5.30
N ILE A 46 -5.78 0.82 4.18
CA ILE A 46 -6.53 -0.19 3.43
C ILE A 46 -5.62 -1.11 2.61
N LEU A 47 -4.66 -0.55 1.85
CA LEU A 47 -3.76 -1.31 0.98
C LEU A 47 -2.58 -1.91 1.76
N GLY A 48 -2.11 -1.22 2.79
CA GLY A 48 -1.01 -1.70 3.63
C GLY A 48 -1.52 -2.58 4.77
N MET A 49 -2.19 -1.96 5.74
CA MET A 49 -2.56 -2.64 6.99
C MET A 49 -3.64 -3.73 6.77
N PHE A 50 -4.81 -3.38 6.24
CA PHE A 50 -5.93 -4.31 6.09
C PHE A 50 -5.63 -5.43 5.12
N MET A 51 -4.98 -5.16 3.99
CA MET A 51 -4.57 -6.21 3.07
C MET A 51 -3.71 -7.27 3.77
N HIS A 52 -2.70 -6.85 4.52
CA HIS A 52 -1.81 -7.79 5.22
C HIS A 52 -2.52 -8.47 6.41
N LEU A 53 -3.42 -7.76 7.10
CA LEU A 53 -4.27 -8.34 8.15
C LEU A 53 -5.13 -9.48 7.60
N ILE A 54 -5.76 -9.28 6.43
CA ILE A 54 -6.57 -10.28 5.74
C ILE A 54 -5.70 -11.44 5.22
N LEU A 55 -4.47 -11.16 4.76
CA LEU A 55 -3.56 -12.21 4.31
C LEU A 55 -3.07 -13.13 5.43
N LEU A 56 -3.04 -12.69 6.69
CA LEU A 56 -2.60 -13.53 7.82
C LEU A 56 -3.42 -14.82 7.99
N PRO A 57 -4.76 -14.78 8.13
CA PRO A 57 -5.56 -16.00 8.22
C PRO A 57 -5.54 -16.81 6.92
N ILE A 58 -5.52 -16.16 5.74
CA ILE A 58 -5.43 -16.86 4.45
C ILE A 58 -4.12 -17.65 4.35
N GLU A 59 -3.00 -17.02 4.68
CA GLU A 59 -1.69 -17.68 4.74
C GLU A 59 -1.69 -18.82 5.76
N LYS A 60 -2.39 -18.66 6.91
CA LYS A 60 -2.46 -19.69 7.95
C LYS A 60 -3.18 -20.95 7.46
N VAL A 61 -4.24 -20.79 6.67
CA VAL A 61 -5.06 -21.89 6.14
C VAL A 61 -4.42 -22.51 4.89
N PHE A 62 -4.02 -21.68 3.93
CA PHE A 62 -3.61 -22.13 2.59
C PHE A 62 -2.10 -22.27 2.40
N LYS A 63 -1.29 -21.92 3.42
CA LYS A 63 0.18 -21.94 3.36
C LYS A 63 0.72 -21.26 2.09
N LEU A 64 0.18 -20.07 1.74
CA LEU A 64 0.51 -19.36 0.49
C LEU A 64 2.01 -19.14 0.30
N SER A 65 2.78 -18.96 1.38
CA SER A 65 4.23 -18.79 1.33
C SER A 65 5.01 -20.02 0.86
N SER A 66 4.39 -21.20 0.76
CA SER A 66 4.99 -22.39 0.15
C SER A 66 5.09 -22.27 -1.38
N TYR A 67 4.27 -21.42 -2.01
CA TYR A 67 4.29 -21.21 -3.46
C TYR A 67 5.38 -20.21 -3.85
N TYR A 68 6.18 -20.54 -4.86
CA TYR A 68 7.22 -19.62 -5.40
C TYR A 68 6.64 -18.24 -5.80
N LEU A 69 5.42 -18.24 -6.34
CA LEU A 69 4.72 -17.03 -6.77
C LEU A 69 4.44 -16.05 -5.62
N PHE A 70 4.43 -16.53 -4.37
CA PHE A 70 4.20 -15.70 -3.19
C PHE A 70 5.29 -14.65 -2.99
N ASN A 71 6.55 -14.99 -3.26
CA ASN A 71 7.64 -14.04 -3.13
C ASN A 71 7.51 -12.89 -4.14
N TRP A 72 7.15 -13.21 -5.38
CA TRP A 72 6.89 -12.22 -6.42
C TRP A 72 5.70 -11.33 -6.07
N PHE A 73 4.57 -11.93 -5.68
CA PHE A 73 3.41 -11.20 -5.18
C PHE A 73 3.80 -10.24 -4.06
N PHE A 74 4.45 -10.75 -3.02
CA PHE A 74 4.77 -9.97 -1.83
C PHE A 74 5.64 -8.77 -2.16
N VAL A 75 6.67 -8.93 -3.01
CA VAL A 75 7.57 -7.84 -3.40
C VAL A 75 6.84 -6.83 -4.29
N ILE A 76 6.20 -7.29 -5.37
CA ILE A 76 5.53 -6.41 -6.34
C ILE A 76 4.40 -5.63 -5.67
N TYR A 77 3.59 -6.29 -4.85
CA TYR A 77 2.49 -5.64 -4.12
C TYR A 77 3.01 -4.54 -3.19
N ASN A 78 4.01 -4.85 -2.36
CA ASN A 78 4.57 -3.86 -1.44
C ASN A 78 5.24 -2.69 -2.16
N LEU A 79 5.94 -2.93 -3.28
CA LEU A 79 6.48 -1.86 -4.10
C LEU A 79 5.38 -0.97 -4.69
N GLY A 80 4.27 -1.55 -5.16
CA GLY A 80 3.12 -0.80 -5.66
C GLY A 80 2.47 0.05 -4.59
N VAL A 81 2.30 -0.51 -3.38
CA VAL A 81 1.75 0.20 -2.22
C VAL A 81 2.66 1.38 -1.82
N LEU A 82 3.97 1.13 -1.66
CA LEU A 82 4.93 2.18 -1.28
C LEU A 82 5.05 3.27 -2.34
N ALA A 83 5.05 2.92 -3.63
CA ALA A 83 5.07 3.89 -4.71
C ALA A 83 3.81 4.77 -4.69
N THR A 84 2.64 4.16 -4.52
CA THR A 84 1.35 4.89 -4.47
C THR A 84 1.30 5.85 -3.29
N ILE A 85 1.61 5.37 -2.08
CA ILE A 85 1.60 6.16 -0.86
C ILE A 85 2.66 7.26 -0.90
N GLY A 86 3.89 6.93 -1.33
CA GLY A 86 4.99 7.88 -1.41
C GLY A 86 4.68 9.05 -2.36
N MET A 87 4.09 8.76 -3.52
CA MET A 87 3.69 9.80 -4.47
C MET A 87 2.56 10.68 -3.95
N MET A 88 1.53 10.09 -3.32
CA MET A 88 0.45 10.85 -2.68
C MET A 88 0.99 11.74 -1.55
N PHE A 89 1.90 11.21 -0.74
CA PHE A 89 2.55 11.93 0.34
C PHE A 89 3.35 13.12 -0.18
N MET A 90 4.28 12.90 -1.11
CA MET A 90 5.10 13.98 -1.68
C MET A 90 4.24 15.06 -2.36
N LYS A 91 3.28 14.66 -3.19
CA LYS A 91 2.38 15.59 -3.88
C LYS A 91 1.56 16.39 -2.89
N GLY A 92 0.96 15.72 -1.90
CA GLY A 92 0.13 16.37 -0.92
C GLY A 92 0.91 17.31 0.00
N THR A 93 2.15 16.95 0.38
CA THR A 93 3.05 17.85 1.10
C THR A 93 3.31 19.10 0.28
N TYR A 94 3.69 18.97 -1.01
CA TYR A 94 3.93 20.11 -1.91
C TYR A 94 2.70 21.04 -2.01
N GLN A 95 1.50 20.46 -2.08
CA GLN A 95 0.25 21.22 -2.10
C GLN A 95 0.05 22.05 -0.82
N VAL A 96 0.32 21.47 0.36
CA VAL A 96 0.12 22.15 1.65
C VAL A 96 1.15 23.25 1.88
N ILE A 97 2.41 23.02 1.51
CA ILE A 97 3.48 24.01 1.67
C ILE A 97 3.49 25.10 0.58
N GLY A 98 2.58 25.04 -0.40
CA GLY A 98 2.46 26.01 -1.48
C GLY A 98 3.50 25.90 -2.59
N HIS A 99 4.23 24.77 -2.67
CA HIS A 99 5.19 24.53 -3.75
C HIS A 99 4.49 24.11 -5.04
N LYS A 100 5.04 24.51 -6.19
CA LYS A 100 4.55 24.07 -7.50
C LYS A 100 4.74 22.56 -7.63
N VAL A 101 3.63 21.82 -7.81
CA VAL A 101 3.66 20.38 -8.08
C VAL A 101 4.19 20.16 -9.50
N PRO A 102 5.31 19.44 -9.70
CA PRO A 102 5.82 19.14 -11.04
C PRO A 102 4.84 18.26 -11.83
N GLU A 103 4.69 18.53 -13.13
CA GLU A 103 3.80 17.76 -14.02
C GLU A 103 4.19 16.27 -14.11
N THR A 104 5.48 15.96 -13.88
CA THR A 104 6.01 14.59 -13.84
C THR A 104 5.32 13.71 -12.79
N PHE A 105 4.74 14.29 -11.73
CA PHE A 105 3.98 13.54 -10.72
C PHE A 105 2.79 12.77 -11.31
N ALA A 106 2.17 13.27 -12.39
CA ALA A 106 1.08 12.57 -13.05
C ALA A 106 1.54 11.23 -13.65
N GLY A 107 2.71 11.21 -14.29
CA GLY A 107 3.31 9.99 -14.87
C GLY A 107 3.68 8.96 -13.80
N TYR A 108 4.27 9.39 -12.69
CA TYR A 108 4.63 8.49 -11.58
C TYR A 108 3.41 7.92 -10.85
N THR A 109 2.29 8.67 -10.81
CA THR A 109 1.03 8.16 -10.25
C THR A 109 0.51 6.94 -11.02
N GLY A 110 0.73 6.90 -12.34
CA GLY A 110 0.38 5.74 -13.18
C GLY A 110 1.18 4.49 -12.83
N ILE A 111 2.46 4.63 -12.49
CA ILE A 111 3.34 3.49 -12.16
C ILE A 111 2.84 2.74 -10.92
N GLY A 112 2.44 3.46 -9.87
CA GLY A 112 1.90 2.85 -8.65
C GLY A 112 0.68 1.97 -8.95
N HIS A 113 -0.24 2.46 -9.78
CA HIS A 113 -1.42 1.71 -10.21
C HIS A 113 -1.04 0.46 -11.01
N THR A 114 -0.17 0.59 -12.01
CA THR A 114 0.25 -0.56 -12.84
C THR A 114 0.92 -1.65 -12.01
N VAL A 115 1.79 -1.28 -11.07
CA VAL A 115 2.49 -2.23 -10.20
C VAL A 115 1.50 -2.89 -9.22
N LEU A 116 0.56 -2.14 -8.65
CA LEU A 116 -0.51 -2.70 -7.82
C LEU A 116 -1.38 -3.69 -8.61
N THR A 117 -1.76 -3.37 -9.85
CA THR A 117 -2.51 -4.29 -10.72
C THR A 117 -1.75 -5.60 -10.92
N ALA A 118 -0.45 -5.54 -11.23
CA ALA A 118 0.38 -6.73 -11.34
C ALA A 118 0.41 -7.54 -10.02
N GLY A 119 0.51 -6.87 -8.87
CA GLY A 119 0.42 -7.49 -7.55
C GLY A 119 -0.90 -8.23 -7.34
N PHE A 120 -2.04 -7.61 -7.66
CA PHE A 120 -3.36 -8.25 -7.54
C PHE A 120 -3.54 -9.43 -8.49
N ILE A 121 -3.00 -9.36 -9.71
CA ILE A 121 -3.01 -10.49 -10.64
C ILE A 121 -2.23 -11.68 -10.06
N LEU A 122 -1.06 -11.43 -9.47
CA LEU A 122 -0.27 -12.47 -8.82
C LEU A 122 -1.00 -13.08 -7.61
N LEU A 123 -1.68 -12.24 -6.81
CA LEU A 123 -2.52 -12.71 -5.71
C LEU A 123 -3.65 -13.61 -6.20
N PHE A 124 -4.32 -13.24 -7.30
CA PHE A 124 -5.38 -14.06 -7.89
C PHE A 124 -4.86 -15.45 -8.28
N PHE A 125 -3.71 -15.53 -8.96
CA PHE A 125 -3.13 -16.82 -9.33
C PHE A 125 -2.66 -17.64 -8.11
N LEU A 126 -2.17 -16.99 -7.05
CA LEU A 126 -1.86 -17.65 -5.78
C LEU A 126 -3.09 -18.29 -5.15
N LEU A 127 -4.17 -17.51 -5.00
CA LEU A 127 -5.43 -17.98 -4.43
C LEU A 127 -6.05 -19.07 -5.30
N ARG A 128 -6.07 -18.89 -6.62
CA ARG A 128 -6.55 -19.91 -7.56
C ARG A 128 -5.77 -21.22 -7.39
N ASN A 129 -4.44 -21.15 -7.31
CA ASN A 129 -3.63 -22.35 -7.13
C ASN A 129 -3.86 -23.00 -5.77
N ALA A 130 -4.07 -22.23 -4.71
CA ALA A 130 -4.27 -22.78 -3.37
C ALA A 130 -5.69 -23.31 -3.11
N ILE A 131 -6.70 -22.80 -3.83
CA ILE A 131 -8.11 -23.19 -3.68
C ILE A 131 -8.50 -24.30 -4.67
N VAL A 132 -8.05 -24.20 -5.93
CA VAL A 132 -8.50 -25.10 -7.02
C VAL A 132 -7.60 -26.32 -7.15
N LYS A 133 -6.29 -26.19 -6.88
CA LYS A 133 -5.41 -27.35 -6.75
C LYS A 133 -5.33 -27.65 -5.27
N ASP A 134 -5.47 -28.92 -4.89
CA ASP A 134 -5.40 -29.34 -3.49
C ASP A 134 -4.21 -28.67 -2.78
N PRO A 135 -4.38 -28.19 -1.54
CA PRO A 135 -3.32 -27.54 -0.80
C PRO A 135 -2.10 -28.46 -0.78
N ARG A 136 -0.94 -27.97 -1.21
CA ARG A 136 0.31 -28.73 -1.03
C ARG A 136 0.52 -28.92 0.48
N ASP A 137 0.54 -30.18 0.92
CA ASP A 137 0.78 -30.57 2.32
C ASP A 137 2.11 -30.05 2.86
#